data_AF-A0A3D5TMP9-F1
#
_entry.id   AF-A0A3D5TMP9-F1
#
_cell.length_a   1.000
_cell.length_b   1.000
_cell.length_c   1.000
_cell.angle_alpha   90.00
_cell.angle_beta   90.00
_cell.angle_gamma   90.00
#
_symmetry.space_group_name_H-M   'P 1'
#
loop_
_entity.id
_entity.type
_entity.pdbx_description
1 polymer ?
#
loop_
_entity_poly.entity_id
_entity_poly.type
_entity_poly.pdbx_seq_one_letter_code
_entity_poly.pdbx_strand_id
1 'polypeptide(L)'
;MKKGKKAAIIIIAVIAAAAIVVGGLMIGGVIPTGNKRTASAKEITVDDTAMVAYKSYPKVYKTTLRSLYGMSENDVAKVYENNCDGWNVYTQTVAIKNRSNIAIVISNAKSDANGTDNIWVCSRTREADYVTIAPGETGTFTFNVLAKGYSSPDDVKSALKKLNPSIVFAENKSAADQTFVKFDMINAEKFAIDIKF
;
A
#
# COMPACT_ATOMS: atom_id res chain seq x y z
N MET A 1 43.84 16.16 -5.57
CA MET A 1 42.49 16.73 -5.76
C MET A 1 41.45 15.64 -5.52
N LYS A 2 40.69 15.72 -4.41
CA LYS A 2 39.62 14.78 -4.07
C LYS A 2 38.43 15.01 -5.01
N LYS A 3 38.16 14.07 -5.94
CA LYS A 3 36.95 14.09 -6.77
C LYS A 3 35.74 13.81 -5.86
N GLY A 4 35.00 14.86 -5.53
CA GLY A 4 33.74 14.75 -4.79
C GLY A 4 32.75 13.86 -5.55
N LYS A 5 32.35 12.76 -4.92
CA LYS A 5 31.22 11.94 -5.37
C LYS A 5 29.97 12.82 -5.28
N LYS A 6 29.47 13.28 -6.43
CA LYS A 6 28.13 13.88 -6.51
C LYS A 6 27.14 12.79 -6.12
N ALA A 7 26.44 12.99 -5.00
CA ALA A 7 25.31 12.16 -4.63
C ALA A 7 24.31 12.22 -5.78
N ALA A 8 24.06 11.10 -6.43
CA ALA A 8 23.01 10.98 -7.43
C ALA A 8 21.67 11.14 -6.68
N ILE A 9 21.06 12.31 -6.83
CA ILE A 9 19.69 12.58 -6.40
C ILE A 9 18.81 11.77 -7.35
N ILE A 10 18.32 10.62 -6.88
CA ILE A 10 17.42 9.75 -7.64
C ILE A 10 16.05 10.43 -7.64
N ILE A 11 15.71 11.06 -8.77
CA ILE A 11 14.39 11.61 -9.03
C ILE A 11 13.45 10.42 -9.22
N ILE A 12 12.71 10.09 -8.17
CA ILE A 12 11.58 9.15 -8.24
C ILE A 12 10.54 9.83 -9.13
N ALA A 13 10.16 9.19 -10.24
CA ALA A 13 9.13 9.69 -11.14
C ALA A 13 7.81 9.85 -10.36
N VAL A 14 7.41 11.11 -10.18
CA VAL A 14 6.20 11.51 -9.45
C VAL A 14 5.01 11.37 -10.38
N ILE A 15 4.25 10.28 -10.25
CA ILE A 15 2.86 10.27 -10.72
C ILE A 15 2.03 10.86 -9.59
N ALA A 16 1.62 12.12 -9.74
CA ALA A 16 0.75 12.83 -8.83
C ALA A 16 -0.68 12.29 -8.97
N ALA A 17 -1.06 11.31 -8.14
CA ALA A 17 -2.46 11.06 -7.88
C ALA A 17 -2.95 12.17 -6.93
N ALA A 18 -3.73 13.12 -7.45
CA ALA A 18 -4.34 14.15 -6.62
C ALA A 18 -5.26 13.47 -5.59
N ALA A 19 -4.88 13.50 -4.32
CA ALA A 19 -5.78 13.14 -3.22
C ALA A 19 -6.86 14.23 -3.14
N ILE A 20 -7.99 14.00 -3.81
CA ILE A 20 -9.16 14.87 -3.67
C ILE A 20 -9.80 14.56 -2.32
N VAL A 21 -9.46 15.36 -1.30
CA VAL A 21 -10.25 15.46 -0.08
C VAL A 21 -11.46 16.34 -0.43
N VAL A 22 -12.58 15.74 -0.80
CA VAL A 22 -13.85 16.47 -0.90
C VAL A 22 -14.31 16.75 0.52
N GLY A 23 -13.95 17.94 1.04
CA GLY A 23 -14.43 18.44 2.31
C GLY A 23 -15.94 18.68 2.27
N GLY A 24 -16.71 17.69 2.71
CA GLY A 24 -18.14 17.82 2.98
C GLY A 24 -18.37 18.06 4.47
N LEU A 25 -18.61 19.31 4.85
CA LEU A 25 -19.10 19.66 6.19
C LEU A 25 -20.47 18.97 6.41
N MET A 26 -20.54 17.93 7.24
CA MET A 26 -21.82 17.31 7.61
C MET A 26 -22.11 17.53 9.09
N ILE A 27 -23.00 18.50 9.31
CA ILE A 27 -23.60 18.86 10.60
C ILE A 27 -24.64 17.79 10.97
N GLY A 28 -24.56 17.26 12.19
CA GLY A 28 -25.70 16.69 12.94
C GLY A 28 -26.39 15.47 12.33
N GLY A 29 -25.81 14.28 12.48
CA GLY A 29 -26.50 13.01 12.25
C GLY A 29 -26.15 12.01 13.35
N VAL A 30 -27.17 11.33 13.89
CA VAL A 30 -27.03 10.29 14.92
C VAL A 30 -26.01 9.24 14.44
N ILE A 31 -24.88 9.11 15.16
CA ILE A 31 -23.84 8.14 14.86
C ILE A 31 -24.41 6.75 15.19
N PRO A 32 -24.61 5.85 14.22
CA PRO A 32 -25.07 4.51 14.52
C PRO A 32 -24.01 3.82 15.38
N THR A 33 -24.42 3.29 16.53
CA THR A 33 -23.60 2.46 17.40
C THR A 33 -23.22 1.17 16.68
N GLY A 34 -22.14 1.26 15.91
CA GLY A 34 -21.61 0.22 15.04
C GLY A 34 -20.25 0.64 14.48
N ASN A 35 -19.25 0.71 15.36
CA ASN A 35 -17.87 1.19 15.19
C ASN A 35 -17.01 0.43 14.13
N LYS A 36 -17.56 -0.03 13.00
CA LYS A 36 -16.78 -0.81 12.02
C LYS A 36 -16.27 0.08 10.88
N ARG A 37 -14.95 0.25 10.83
CA ARG A 37 -14.24 0.77 9.66
C ARG A 37 -14.37 -0.24 8.52
N THR A 38 -14.47 0.23 7.29
CA THR A 38 -14.66 -0.67 6.13
C THR A 38 -13.68 -0.31 5.03
N ALA A 39 -13.06 -1.32 4.41
CA ALA A 39 -12.22 -1.19 3.25
C ALA A 39 -12.87 -1.90 2.05
N SER A 40 -12.86 -1.26 0.89
CA SER A 40 -13.41 -1.79 -0.36
C SER A 40 -12.45 -1.56 -1.51
N ALA A 41 -12.09 -2.63 -2.22
CA ALA A 41 -11.32 -2.53 -3.44
C ALA A 41 -12.12 -1.71 -4.47
N LYS A 42 -11.43 -0.83 -5.19
CA LYS A 42 -12.03 0.04 -6.21
C LYS A 42 -11.57 -0.35 -7.59
N GLU A 43 -10.28 -0.24 -7.81
CA GLU A 43 -9.67 -0.40 -9.12
C GLU A 43 -8.35 -1.14 -8.98
N ILE A 44 -8.02 -1.95 -9.97
CA ILE A 44 -6.69 -2.51 -10.14
C ILE A 44 -6.20 -2.21 -11.55
N THR A 45 -5.00 -1.66 -11.66
CA THR A 45 -4.39 -1.28 -12.94
C THR A 45 -3.00 -1.87 -13.06
N VAL A 46 -2.54 -2.08 -14.29
CA VAL A 46 -1.15 -2.47 -14.56
C VAL A 46 -0.25 -1.25 -14.32
N ASP A 47 0.90 -1.46 -13.68
CA ASP A 47 1.93 -0.45 -13.43
C ASP A 47 3.21 -0.81 -14.18
N ASP A 48 3.22 -0.52 -15.48
CA ASP A 48 4.38 -0.74 -16.35
C ASP A 48 5.59 0.08 -15.92
N THR A 49 5.37 1.25 -15.32
CA THR A 49 6.45 2.13 -14.86
C THR A 49 7.22 1.47 -13.72
N ALA A 50 6.51 0.88 -12.75
CA ALA A 50 7.15 0.10 -11.70
C ALA A 50 7.89 -1.11 -12.27
N MET A 51 7.30 -1.85 -13.23
CA MET A 51 7.98 -3.00 -13.82
C MET A 51 9.26 -2.61 -14.56
N VAL A 52 9.26 -1.49 -15.30
CA VAL A 52 10.47 -0.93 -15.93
C VAL A 52 11.52 -0.56 -14.87
N ALA A 53 11.09 0.04 -13.75
CA ALA A 53 12.00 0.42 -12.68
C ALA A 53 12.65 -0.80 -11.99
N TYR A 54 11.90 -1.88 -11.78
CA TYR A 54 12.43 -3.14 -11.27
C TYR A 54 13.55 -3.69 -12.15
N LYS A 55 13.35 -3.69 -13.47
CA LYS A 55 14.34 -4.13 -14.47
C LYS A 55 15.57 -3.21 -14.51
N SER A 56 15.34 -1.91 -14.41
CA SER A 56 16.39 -0.88 -14.58
C SER A 56 17.27 -0.71 -13.34
N TYR A 57 16.72 -0.94 -12.15
CA TYR A 57 17.39 -0.68 -10.86
C TYR A 57 17.36 -1.89 -9.92
N PRO A 58 17.87 -3.06 -10.34
CA PRO A 58 17.71 -4.31 -9.60
C PRO A 58 18.28 -4.25 -8.19
N LYS A 59 19.39 -3.53 -7.96
CA LYS A 59 19.99 -3.42 -6.62
C LYS A 59 19.05 -2.77 -5.60
N VAL A 60 18.29 -1.75 -6.02
CA VAL A 60 17.35 -1.04 -5.15
C VAL A 60 16.12 -1.91 -4.92
N TYR A 61 15.53 -2.43 -5.99
CA TYR A 61 14.27 -3.18 -5.91
C TYR A 61 14.43 -4.56 -5.27
N LYS A 62 15.60 -5.21 -5.34
CA LYS A 62 15.87 -6.41 -4.52
C LYS A 62 15.74 -6.14 -3.02
N THR A 63 16.11 -4.95 -2.56
CA THR A 63 15.91 -4.56 -1.15
C THR A 63 14.42 -4.35 -0.88
N THR A 64 13.72 -3.62 -1.76
CA THR A 64 12.27 -3.39 -1.67
C THR A 64 11.45 -4.69 -1.63
N LEU A 65 11.79 -5.67 -2.46
CA LEU A 65 11.11 -6.96 -2.49
C LEU A 65 11.23 -7.72 -1.16
N ARG A 66 12.41 -7.67 -0.53
CA ARG A 66 12.60 -8.29 0.79
C ARG A 66 11.88 -7.51 1.88
N SER A 67 12.08 -6.19 1.93
CA SER A 67 11.60 -5.37 3.04
C SER A 67 10.10 -5.09 3.00
N LEU A 68 9.53 -4.89 1.81
CA LEU A 68 8.13 -4.46 1.68
C LEU A 68 7.20 -5.58 1.24
N TYR A 69 7.67 -6.54 0.44
CA TYR A 69 6.84 -7.69 0.02
C TYR A 69 7.06 -8.93 0.89
N GLY A 70 8.10 -8.94 1.75
CA GLY A 70 8.46 -10.08 2.58
C GLY A 70 9.02 -11.26 1.79
N MET A 71 9.53 -11.03 0.58
CA MET A 71 10.06 -12.10 -0.27
C MET A 71 11.35 -12.67 0.30
N SER A 72 11.49 -14.00 0.23
CA SER A 72 12.75 -14.68 0.53
C SER A 72 13.82 -14.36 -0.52
N GLU A 73 15.10 -14.59 -0.22
CA GLU A 73 16.17 -14.39 -1.22
C GLU A 73 15.97 -15.23 -2.48
N ASN A 74 15.43 -16.44 -2.32
CA ASN A 74 15.11 -17.34 -3.44
C ASN A 74 13.99 -16.78 -4.31
N ASP A 75 12.93 -16.21 -3.70
CA ASP A 75 11.84 -15.64 -4.48
C ASP A 75 12.29 -14.36 -5.19
N VAL A 76 13.12 -13.55 -4.55
CA VAL A 76 13.75 -12.39 -5.18
C VAL A 76 14.61 -12.81 -6.37
N ALA A 77 15.36 -13.92 -6.27
CA ALA A 77 16.12 -14.43 -7.40
C ALA A 77 15.20 -14.79 -8.58
N LYS A 78 14.09 -15.50 -8.33
CA LYS A 78 13.07 -15.85 -9.35
C LYS A 78 12.41 -14.64 -10.01
N VAL A 79 12.30 -13.50 -9.32
CA VAL A 79 11.81 -12.25 -9.92
C VAL A 79 12.75 -11.75 -11.00
N TYR A 80 14.05 -11.96 -10.86
CA TYR A 80 15.06 -11.44 -11.78
C TYR A 80 15.55 -12.46 -12.82
N GLU A 81 15.12 -13.71 -12.73
CA GLU A 81 15.32 -14.71 -13.77
C GLU A 81 14.74 -14.24 -15.10
N ASN A 82 15.43 -14.55 -16.20
CA ASN A 82 15.02 -14.23 -17.57
C ASN A 82 14.57 -12.77 -17.75
N ASN A 83 15.24 -11.82 -17.08
CA ASN A 83 14.90 -10.39 -17.14
C ASN A 83 13.48 -10.06 -16.65
N CYS A 84 13.06 -10.68 -15.55
CA CYS A 84 11.73 -10.55 -14.96
C CYS A 84 10.60 -11.01 -15.89
N ASP A 85 10.85 -12.04 -16.69
CA ASP A 85 9.85 -12.58 -17.60
C ASP A 85 8.64 -13.18 -16.86
N GLY A 86 7.45 -12.90 -17.39
CA GLY A 86 6.17 -13.31 -16.80
C GLY A 86 5.79 -12.61 -15.49
N TRP A 87 6.59 -11.66 -14.99
CA TRP A 87 6.26 -10.84 -13.82
C TRP A 87 5.63 -9.52 -14.25
N ASN A 88 4.58 -9.11 -13.53
CA ASN A 88 3.89 -7.85 -13.70
C ASN A 88 3.68 -7.17 -12.35
N VAL A 89 3.66 -5.84 -12.36
CA VAL A 89 3.29 -5.02 -11.21
C VAL A 89 1.93 -4.40 -11.47
N TYR A 90 1.08 -4.40 -10.45
CA TYR A 90 -0.24 -3.80 -10.47
C TYR A 90 -0.39 -2.82 -9.32
N THR A 91 -1.27 -1.84 -9.46
CA THR A 91 -1.68 -0.95 -8.37
C THR A 91 -3.12 -1.22 -8.00
N GLN A 92 -3.36 -1.61 -6.74
CA GLN A 92 -4.69 -1.78 -6.16
C GLN A 92 -5.08 -0.54 -5.37
N THR A 93 -6.19 0.08 -5.75
CA THR A 93 -6.80 1.22 -5.05
C THR A 93 -7.91 0.73 -4.11
N VAL A 94 -7.88 1.16 -2.85
CA VAL A 94 -8.86 0.80 -1.82
C VAL A 94 -9.49 2.07 -1.24
N ALA A 95 -10.83 2.10 -1.18
CA ALA A 95 -11.55 3.12 -0.44
C ALA A 95 -11.81 2.65 0.98
N ILE A 96 -11.51 3.49 1.95
CA ILE A 96 -11.57 3.22 3.38
C ILE A 96 -12.52 4.22 4.02
N LYS A 97 -13.64 3.72 4.57
CA LYS A 97 -14.59 4.55 5.32
C LYS A 97 -14.25 4.49 6.81
N ASN A 98 -13.92 5.64 7.39
CA ASN A 98 -13.77 5.77 8.83
C ASN A 98 -15.14 6.06 9.46
N ARG A 99 -15.81 5.02 9.96
CA ARG A 99 -17.09 5.14 10.69
C ARG A 99 -16.91 5.36 12.19
N SER A 100 -15.67 5.53 12.67
CA SER A 100 -15.40 5.81 14.08
C SER A 100 -15.43 7.31 14.38
N ASN A 101 -15.45 7.65 15.67
CA ASN A 101 -15.37 9.02 16.17
C ASN A 101 -13.91 9.50 16.37
N ILE A 102 -12.91 8.72 15.95
CA ILE A 102 -11.48 9.05 16.08
C ILE A 102 -10.86 9.04 14.68
N ALA A 103 -9.94 9.96 14.40
CA ALA A 103 -9.17 9.92 13.16
C ALA A 103 -8.31 8.64 13.10
N ILE A 104 -8.14 8.08 11.90
CA ILE A 104 -7.26 6.93 11.69
C ILE A 104 -6.13 7.29 10.74
N VAL A 105 -5.00 6.62 10.91
CA VAL A 105 -3.86 6.74 10.01
C VAL A 105 -3.59 5.38 9.39
N ILE A 106 -3.65 5.34 8.07
CA ILE A 106 -3.35 4.17 7.25
C ILE A 106 -1.89 4.25 6.83
N SER A 107 -1.16 3.15 6.98
CA SER A 107 0.27 3.10 6.65
C SER A 107 0.61 1.94 5.71
N ASN A 108 -0.14 0.84 5.80
CA ASN A 108 0.26 -0.41 5.19
C ASN A 108 -0.94 -1.22 4.68
N ALA A 109 -0.69 -2.01 3.64
CA ALA A 109 -1.44 -3.24 3.39
C ALA A 109 -0.66 -4.44 3.95
N LYS A 110 -1.33 -5.55 4.22
CA LYS A 110 -0.66 -6.82 4.53
C LYS A 110 -1.49 -8.00 4.03
N SER A 111 -0.82 -9.13 3.81
CA SER A 111 -1.46 -10.44 3.72
C SER A 111 -0.57 -11.47 4.39
N ASP A 112 -1.19 -12.30 5.23
CA ASP A 112 -0.52 -13.44 5.88
C ASP A 112 -0.25 -14.59 4.90
N ALA A 113 -0.86 -14.55 3.70
CA ALA A 113 -0.72 -15.55 2.65
C ALA A 113 0.18 -15.10 1.48
N ASN A 114 0.95 -14.01 1.66
CA ASN A 114 1.84 -13.47 0.62
C ASN A 114 2.74 -14.55 -0.02
N GLY A 115 2.77 -14.56 -1.36
CA GLY A 115 3.50 -15.54 -2.15
C GLY A 115 2.74 -16.81 -2.52
N THR A 116 1.56 -17.03 -1.94
CA THR A 116 0.61 -18.02 -2.44
C THR A 116 0.23 -17.67 -3.87
N ASP A 117 0.10 -18.66 -4.75
CA ASP A 117 -0.26 -18.49 -6.16
C ASP A 117 0.59 -17.45 -6.93
N ASN A 118 1.86 -17.28 -6.54
CA ASN A 118 2.80 -16.31 -7.10
C ASN A 118 2.30 -14.85 -7.11
N ILE A 119 1.59 -14.44 -6.06
CA ILE A 119 1.14 -13.06 -5.86
C ILE A 119 1.64 -12.52 -4.51
N TRP A 120 2.18 -11.31 -4.52
CA TRP A 120 2.66 -10.62 -3.32
C TRP A 120 2.06 -9.22 -3.24
N VAL A 121 1.50 -8.90 -2.08
CA VAL A 121 1.05 -7.55 -1.74
C VAL A 121 2.21 -6.79 -1.13
N CYS A 122 2.48 -5.61 -1.68
CA CYS A 122 3.45 -4.69 -1.10
C CYS A 122 2.88 -4.10 0.19
N SER A 123 3.64 -4.17 1.27
CA SER A 123 3.20 -3.61 2.53
C SER A 123 3.10 -2.10 2.52
N ARG A 124 3.84 -1.40 1.63
CA ARG A 124 3.82 0.06 1.46
C ARG A 124 4.06 0.44 0.02
N THR A 125 3.31 1.40 -0.52
CA THR A 125 3.62 1.95 -1.85
C THR A 125 4.87 2.81 -1.83
N ARG A 126 5.12 3.51 -0.71
CA ARG A 126 6.20 4.49 -0.54
C ARG A 126 6.57 4.59 0.94
N GLU A 127 7.85 4.83 1.25
CA GLU A 127 8.31 4.99 2.65
C GLU A 127 7.68 6.19 3.39
N ALA A 128 6.95 7.09 2.71
CA ALA A 128 6.55 8.39 3.25
C ALA A 128 5.04 8.72 3.28
N ASP A 129 4.14 7.93 2.69
CA ASP A 129 2.75 8.36 2.50
C ASP A 129 1.78 7.65 3.44
N TYR A 130 1.60 8.22 4.63
CA TYR A 130 0.50 7.85 5.53
C TYR A 130 -0.78 8.56 5.08
N VAL A 131 -1.93 7.89 5.17
CA VAL A 131 -3.24 8.49 4.88
C VAL A 131 -4.01 8.70 6.18
N THR A 132 -4.21 9.95 6.57
CA THR A 132 -5.07 10.30 7.71
C THR A 132 -6.52 10.44 7.23
N ILE A 133 -7.45 9.73 7.88
CA ILE A 133 -8.89 9.76 7.57
C ILE A 133 -9.63 10.23 8.81
N ALA A 134 -10.23 11.42 8.73
CA ALA A 134 -11.00 12.00 9.82
C ALA A 134 -12.25 11.15 10.17
N PRO A 135 -12.84 11.33 11.36
CA PRO A 135 -14.12 10.71 11.71
C PRO A 135 -15.19 10.97 10.66
N GLY A 136 -15.92 9.94 10.26
CA GLY A 136 -17.00 10.05 9.28
C GLY A 136 -16.54 10.18 7.82
N GLU A 137 -15.24 10.29 7.54
CA GLU A 137 -14.72 10.52 6.19
C GLU A 137 -14.37 9.23 5.42
N THR A 138 -14.20 9.37 4.10
CA THR A 138 -13.68 8.31 3.23
C THR A 138 -12.31 8.72 2.71
N GLY A 139 -11.29 7.90 2.96
CA GLY A 139 -9.96 8.05 2.34
C GLY A 139 -9.71 6.99 1.27
N THR A 140 -8.68 7.23 0.47
CA THR A 140 -8.18 6.28 -0.53
C THR A 140 -6.76 5.87 -0.18
N PHE A 141 -6.46 4.58 -0.26
CA PHE A 141 -5.12 4.03 -0.09
C PHE A 141 -4.80 3.14 -1.29
N THR A 142 -3.58 3.26 -1.81
CA THR A 142 -3.10 2.42 -2.90
C THR A 142 -2.00 1.50 -2.39
N PHE A 143 -1.92 0.28 -2.93
CA PHE A 143 -0.79 -0.63 -2.75
C PHE A 143 -0.41 -1.35 -4.03
N ASN A 144 0.90 -1.59 -4.20
CA ASN A 144 1.40 -2.34 -5.32
C ASN A 144 1.25 -3.85 -5.07
N VAL A 145 1.03 -4.58 -6.15
CA VAL A 145 0.91 -6.04 -6.17
C VAL A 145 1.88 -6.55 -7.21
N LEU A 146 2.77 -7.44 -6.82
CA LEU A 146 3.68 -8.13 -7.73
C LEU A 146 3.12 -9.52 -8.00
N ALA A 147 2.98 -9.89 -9.27
CA ALA A 147 2.40 -11.17 -9.63
C ALA A 147 3.13 -11.82 -10.81
N LYS A 148 3.30 -13.15 -10.78
CA LYS A 148 3.87 -13.93 -11.89
C LYS A 148 2.80 -14.78 -12.57
N GLY A 149 2.74 -14.74 -13.90
CA GLY A 149 1.81 -15.55 -14.69
C GLY A 149 0.38 -14.99 -14.74
N TYR A 150 0.16 -13.77 -14.27
CA TYR A 150 -1.10 -13.04 -14.41
C TYR A 150 -0.95 -12.02 -15.53
N SER A 151 -1.88 -12.03 -16.49
CA SER A 151 -1.85 -11.14 -17.66
C SER A 151 -2.93 -10.06 -17.63
N SER A 152 -3.89 -10.13 -16.70
CA SER A 152 -4.98 -9.16 -16.61
C SER A 152 -5.23 -8.69 -15.17
N PRO A 153 -5.72 -7.45 -14.96
CA PRO A 153 -6.15 -6.99 -13.65
C PRO A 153 -7.24 -7.86 -13.01
N ASP A 154 -8.16 -8.43 -13.79
CA ASP A 154 -9.27 -9.25 -13.27
C ASP A 154 -8.79 -10.57 -12.66
N ASP A 155 -7.77 -11.19 -13.26
CA ASP A 155 -7.14 -12.40 -12.71
C ASP A 155 -6.47 -12.08 -11.37
N VAL A 156 -5.74 -10.97 -11.31
CA VAL A 156 -5.08 -10.51 -10.08
C VAL A 156 -6.11 -10.17 -9.01
N LYS A 157 -7.22 -9.51 -9.36
CA LYS A 157 -8.32 -9.24 -8.43
C LYS A 157 -8.90 -10.54 -7.85
N SER A 158 -9.03 -11.58 -8.68
CA SER A 158 -9.50 -12.90 -8.26
C SER A 158 -8.50 -13.61 -7.34
N ALA A 159 -7.19 -13.45 -7.58
CA ALA A 159 -6.15 -13.93 -6.68
C ALA A 159 -6.14 -13.16 -5.35
N LEU A 160 -6.28 -11.83 -5.37
CA LEU A 160 -6.35 -11.00 -4.18
C LEU A 160 -7.55 -11.35 -3.28
N LYS A 161 -8.69 -11.72 -3.88
CA LYS A 161 -9.85 -12.26 -3.13
C LYS A 161 -9.49 -13.46 -2.27
N LYS A 162 -8.67 -14.37 -2.79
CA LYS A 162 -8.20 -15.56 -2.07
C LYS A 162 -7.12 -15.22 -1.05
N LEU A 163 -6.24 -14.30 -1.41
CA LEU A 163 -5.14 -13.81 -0.59
C LEU A 163 -5.61 -13.00 0.63
N ASN A 164 -6.85 -12.49 0.57
CA ASN A 164 -7.57 -11.74 1.61
C ASN A 164 -6.69 -10.69 2.34
N PRO A 165 -6.10 -9.74 1.61
CA PRO A 165 -5.29 -8.70 2.23
C PRO A 165 -6.13 -7.77 3.10
N SER A 166 -5.47 -7.20 4.10
CA SER A 166 -6.07 -6.24 5.03
C SER A 166 -5.27 -4.94 5.05
N ILE A 167 -5.96 -3.84 5.35
CA ILE A 167 -5.34 -2.53 5.58
C ILE A 167 -5.02 -2.38 7.07
N VAL A 168 -3.77 -2.09 7.38
CA VAL A 168 -3.30 -1.82 8.74
C VAL A 168 -3.49 -0.34 9.05
N PHE A 169 -4.02 -0.05 10.24
CA PHE A 169 -4.25 1.32 10.68
C PHE A 169 -3.89 1.54 12.14
N ALA A 170 -3.64 2.79 12.50
CA ALA A 170 -3.55 3.26 13.87
C ALA A 170 -4.65 4.28 14.16
N GLU A 171 -5.17 4.29 15.38
CA GLU A 171 -6.07 5.35 15.86
C GLU A 171 -5.24 6.55 16.30
N ASN A 172 -5.49 7.73 15.73
CA ASN A 172 -4.84 8.96 16.18
C ASN A 172 -5.65 9.58 17.32
N LYS A 173 -5.30 9.21 18.57
CA LYS A 173 -5.94 9.71 19.78
C LYS A 173 -5.47 11.11 20.20
N SER A 174 -4.44 11.67 19.54
CA SER A 174 -3.94 13.02 19.80
C SER A 174 -4.39 13.95 18.68
N ALA A 175 -5.51 14.64 18.89
CA ALA A 175 -5.93 15.76 18.04
C ALA A 175 -5.19 17.07 18.38
N ALA A 176 -4.28 17.08 19.36
CA ALA A 176 -3.70 18.30 19.91
C ALA A 176 -2.26 18.58 19.44
N ASP A 177 -1.43 17.57 19.21
CA ASP A 177 0.00 17.77 18.89
C ASP A 177 0.36 17.11 17.55
N GLN A 178 0.29 17.89 16.47
CA GLN A 178 0.61 17.50 15.10
C GLN A 178 2.13 17.34 14.83
N THR A 179 2.94 17.01 15.83
CA THR A 179 4.37 16.75 15.65
C THR A 179 4.60 15.24 15.63
N PHE A 180 4.55 14.68 14.42
CA PHE A 180 5.09 13.38 14.04
C PHE A 180 5.00 12.33 15.16
N VAL A 181 3.81 11.74 15.31
CA VAL A 181 3.74 10.46 16.00
C VAL A 181 4.68 9.53 15.23
N LYS A 182 5.85 9.24 15.81
CA LYS A 182 6.58 8.01 15.53
C LYS A 182 5.57 6.92 15.82
N PHE A 183 4.79 6.56 14.80
CA PHE A 183 3.82 5.49 14.92
C PHE A 183 4.63 4.28 15.31
N ASP A 184 4.34 3.77 16.50
CA ASP A 184 4.93 2.55 16.99
C ASP A 184 4.39 1.42 16.10
N MET A 185 5.06 1.22 14.97
CA MET A 185 4.69 0.24 13.96
C MET A 185 4.67 -1.18 14.51
N ILE A 186 5.40 -1.42 15.61
CA ILE A 186 5.40 -2.68 16.36
C ILE A 186 4.01 -2.92 16.98
N ASN A 187 3.23 -1.87 17.25
CA ASN A 187 1.86 -1.94 17.77
C ASN A 187 0.77 -1.74 16.70
N ALA A 188 1.11 -1.30 15.48
CA ALA A 188 0.14 -1.09 14.40
C ALA A 188 -0.51 -2.39 13.90
N GLU A 189 0.14 -3.54 14.08
CA GLU A 189 -0.40 -4.85 13.73
C GLU A 189 -1.66 -5.24 14.54
N LYS A 190 -2.00 -4.50 15.60
CA LYS A 190 -3.18 -4.76 16.44
C LYS A 190 -4.51 -4.44 15.75
N PHE A 191 -4.52 -3.63 14.69
CA PHE A 191 -5.75 -3.24 14.01
C PHE A 191 -5.64 -3.35 12.49
N ALA A 192 -6.48 -4.20 11.92
CA ALA A 192 -6.57 -4.42 10.48
C ALA A 192 -8.03 -4.32 10.01
N ILE A 193 -8.23 -3.90 8.76
CA ILE A 193 -9.52 -3.86 8.08
C ILE A 193 -9.41 -4.74 6.85
N ASP A 194 -10.16 -5.83 6.81
CA ASP A 194 -10.21 -6.70 5.64
C ASP A 194 -10.78 -5.96 4.43
N ILE A 195 -10.12 -6.15 3.28
CA ILE A 195 -10.54 -5.51 2.03
C ILE A 195 -11.62 -6.38 1.38
N LYS A 196 -12.77 -5.76 1.08
CA LYS A 196 -13.83 -6.39 0.28
C LYS A 196 -13.58 -6.16 -1.21
N PHE A 197 -13.54 -7.23 -2.01
CA PHE A 197 -13.22 -7.23 -3.45
C PHE A 197 -14.40 -7.61 -4.36
#